data_AF-A0A955BB92-F1
#
_entry.id   AF-A0A955BB92-F1
#
_cell.length_a   1.000
_cell.length_b   1.000
_cell.length_c   1.000
_cell.angle_alpha   90.00
_cell.angle_beta   90.00
_cell.angle_gamma   90.00
#
_symmetry.space_group_name_H-M   'P 1'
#
loop_
_entity.id
_entity.type
_entity.pdbx_description
1 polymer ?
#
loop_
_entity_poly.entity_id
_entity_poly.type
_entity_poly.pdbx_seq_one_letter_code
_entity_poly.pdbx_strand_id
1 'polypeptide(L)'
;MNLDSATNAKTAAAPDPLAASTGVETLPTRRRARASRPGLSLLASGEPMIWLTGGALVICLVMIVGLLGYILYQGIITFWPTPIVQVELLDGTKYLGEITRYETYELTTNATESMPPEIASAATAIMDKNAKPRVDRRLFRTGNFELTQTHFHWVSDFEIGDETEPEWAIVAERLSGGRFYGMPREFAERFPREIADQELRLAKAVTFLQSAPYQLNDEQRAAIADQLAELEPKLASLQEQWEAERRENVERMLDEFGEREMETDQRIDVVLESGETIPLADAQPTQPVVEVQLVRDGAAPAWAGFRKFHGEIRERFHEREHLQKHDSGEIDERMNDARLSVRQAELDFNVIALPAAEELTRLDTQLEA
;
A
#
# COMPACT_ATOMS: atom_id res chain seq x y z
N MET A 1 0.99 -24.68 68.11
CA MET A 1 0.91 -23.33 68.70
C MET A 1 -0.58 -22.97 68.71
N ASN A 2 -1.37 -23.54 69.63
CA ASN A 2 -1.56 -23.16 71.06
C ASN A 2 -2.19 -21.75 71.16
N LEU A 3 -3.30 -21.45 71.86
CA LEU A 3 -4.23 -22.17 72.77
C LEU A 3 -5.67 -21.57 72.56
N ASP A 4 -6.83 -22.02 73.06
CA ASP A 4 -7.37 -23.25 73.69
C ASP A 4 -8.93 -23.22 73.48
N SER A 5 -9.81 -24.22 73.73
CA SER A 5 -10.08 -25.22 74.79
C SER A 5 -10.85 -24.77 76.04
N ALA A 6 -12.15 -25.12 76.06
CA ALA A 6 -13.00 -25.39 77.24
C ALA A 6 -13.31 -24.20 78.20
N THR A 7 -14.19 -24.24 79.22
CA THR A 7 -15.04 -25.29 79.88
C THR A 7 -16.20 -24.52 80.59
N ASN A 8 -17.49 -24.90 80.54
CA ASN A 8 -18.22 -25.90 81.34
C ASN A 8 -18.62 -25.52 82.79
N ALA A 9 -19.93 -25.56 83.09
CA ALA A 9 -20.59 -25.70 84.40
C ALA A 9 -22.09 -26.01 84.10
N LYS A 10 -22.75 -27.12 84.46
CA LYS A 10 -22.83 -27.92 85.70
C LYS A 10 -23.25 -27.04 86.89
N THR A 11 -24.37 -27.29 87.57
CA THR A 11 -24.47 -28.37 88.57
C THR A 11 -25.91 -28.56 89.10
N ALA A 12 -26.34 -29.84 89.25
CA ALA A 12 -27.20 -30.50 90.28
C ALA A 12 -28.37 -29.77 91.00
N ALA A 13 -29.34 -30.44 91.66
CA ALA A 13 -29.97 -31.78 91.60
C ALA A 13 -31.06 -31.87 92.72
N ALA A 14 -31.60 -33.08 92.97
CA ALA A 14 -32.30 -33.53 94.19
C ALA A 14 -33.86 -33.33 94.22
N PRO A 15 -34.62 -34.09 95.05
CA PRO A 15 -35.30 -35.27 94.52
C PRO A 15 -36.76 -35.52 95.02
N ASP A 16 -37.34 -36.65 94.56
CA ASP A 16 -38.47 -37.43 95.12
C ASP A 16 -38.57 -37.44 96.68
N PRO A 17 -39.75 -37.70 97.32
CA PRO A 17 -40.58 -38.90 97.02
C PRO A 17 -42.10 -38.91 97.40
N LEU A 18 -42.72 -40.10 97.28
CA LEU A 18 -44.01 -40.58 97.87
C LEU A 18 -45.32 -39.93 97.35
N ALA A 19 -46.35 -40.61 96.80
CA ALA A 19 -47.01 -41.92 96.99
C ALA A 19 -48.36 -41.82 97.73
N ALA A 20 -49.42 -42.37 97.09
CA ALA A 20 -50.82 -42.54 97.55
C ALA A 20 -51.62 -41.24 97.84
N SER A 21 -52.87 -41.04 97.38
CA SER A 21 -53.97 -42.00 97.19
C SER A 21 -55.14 -41.43 96.35
N THR A 22 -55.88 -42.32 95.69
CA THR A 22 -57.34 -42.25 95.38
C THR A 22 -57.96 -40.96 94.83
N GLY A 23 -58.24 -40.97 93.52
CA GLY A 23 -59.65 -40.86 93.06
C GLY A 23 -60.10 -39.62 92.27
N VAL A 24 -61.14 -39.87 91.46
CA VAL A 24 -62.15 -38.93 90.90
C VAL A 24 -61.81 -38.21 89.58
N GLU A 25 -62.76 -38.38 88.64
CA GLU A 25 -63.09 -37.64 87.41
C GLU A 25 -62.01 -37.23 86.38
N THR A 26 -62.02 -37.94 85.26
CA THR A 26 -61.37 -37.53 84.00
C THR A 26 -62.21 -36.53 83.21
N LEU A 27 -61.90 -35.24 83.31
CA LEU A 27 -62.33 -34.23 82.32
C LEU A 27 -61.36 -34.19 81.13
N PRO A 28 -61.83 -33.98 79.88
CA PRO A 28 -61.00 -34.14 78.69
C PRO A 28 -59.98 -33.00 78.51
N THR A 29 -58.69 -33.31 78.72
CA THR A 29 -57.59 -32.36 78.50
C THR A 29 -57.37 -32.08 77.01
N ARG A 30 -57.65 -30.85 76.58
CA ARG A 30 -57.42 -30.35 75.22
C ARG A 30 -55.92 -30.36 74.87
N ARG A 31 -55.47 -31.31 74.04
CA ARG A 31 -54.07 -31.39 73.54
C ARG A 31 -53.65 -30.05 72.94
N ARG A 32 -52.65 -29.38 73.54
CA ARG A 32 -51.92 -28.29 72.88
C ARG A 32 -51.18 -28.84 71.66
N ALA A 33 -51.46 -28.32 70.48
CA ALA A 33 -50.74 -28.69 69.27
C ALA A 33 -49.27 -28.27 69.40
N ARG A 34 -48.35 -29.20 69.09
CA ARG A 34 -46.93 -28.92 69.01
C ARG A 34 -46.69 -28.13 67.73
N ALA A 35 -46.31 -26.86 67.83
CA ALA A 35 -46.07 -26.02 66.67
C ALA A 35 -44.93 -26.62 65.82
N SER A 36 -45.29 -27.16 64.65
CA SER A 36 -44.32 -27.47 63.60
C SER A 36 -43.68 -26.15 63.16
N ARG A 37 -42.35 -26.06 63.20
CA ARG A 37 -41.65 -24.97 62.50
C ARG A 37 -41.84 -25.25 61.00
N PRO A 38 -42.50 -24.38 60.23
CA PRO A 38 -42.60 -24.59 58.80
C PRO A 38 -41.18 -24.59 58.23
N GLY A 39 -40.85 -25.60 57.43
CA GLY A 39 -39.63 -25.57 56.64
C GLY A 39 -39.66 -24.33 55.77
N LEU A 40 -38.62 -23.49 55.85
CA LEU A 40 -38.46 -22.35 54.96
C LEU A 40 -38.41 -22.90 53.53
N SER A 41 -39.44 -22.55 52.75
CA SER A 41 -39.51 -22.92 51.33
C SER A 41 -38.30 -22.34 50.58
N LEU A 42 -37.77 -23.08 49.61
CA LEU A 42 -36.74 -22.60 48.68
C LEU A 42 -37.16 -21.36 47.87
N LEU A 43 -38.45 -21.01 47.87
CA LEU A 43 -38.97 -19.76 47.32
C LEU A 43 -38.82 -18.55 48.27
N ALA A 44 -38.62 -18.79 49.58
CA ALA A 44 -38.48 -17.75 50.60
C ALA A 44 -37.02 -17.34 50.86
N SER A 45 -36.03 -18.09 50.36
CA SER A 45 -34.60 -17.78 50.50
C SER A 45 -34.05 -16.82 49.45
N GLY A 46 -34.84 -16.46 48.43
CA GLY A 46 -34.43 -15.55 47.34
C GLY A 46 -33.44 -16.15 46.32
N GLU A 47 -32.87 -17.32 46.62
CA GLU A 47 -31.92 -18.05 45.75
C GLU A 47 -32.43 -18.24 44.31
N PRO A 48 -33.71 -18.59 44.04
CA PRO A 48 -34.20 -18.73 42.66
C PRO A 48 -34.12 -17.43 41.86
N MET A 49 -34.28 -16.27 42.52
CA MET A 49 -34.19 -14.97 41.86
C MET A 49 -32.74 -14.64 41.48
N ILE A 50 -31.78 -14.99 42.34
CA ILE A 50 -30.34 -14.82 42.07
C ILE A 50 -29.94 -15.65 40.84
N TRP A 51 -30.35 -16.93 40.78
CA TRP A 51 -30.12 -17.78 39.61
C TRP A 51 -30.77 -17.24 38.34
N LEU A 52 -31.99 -16.69 38.42
CA LEU A 52 -32.65 -16.02 37.28
C LEU A 52 -31.88 -14.78 36.80
N THR A 53 -31.44 -13.91 37.72
CA THR A 53 -30.66 -12.71 37.34
C THR A 53 -29.27 -13.05 36.80
N GLY A 54 -28.60 -14.06 37.36
CA GLY A 54 -27.30 -14.54 36.87
C GLY A 54 -27.43 -15.20 35.49
N GLY A 55 -28.45 -16.04 35.30
CA GLY A 55 -28.76 -16.64 34.00
C GLY A 55 -29.11 -15.59 32.95
N ALA A 56 -29.92 -14.60 33.29
CA ALA A 56 -30.24 -13.47 32.40
C ALA A 56 -28.99 -12.67 32.04
N LEU A 57 -28.11 -12.35 33.00
CA LEU A 57 -26.85 -11.65 32.74
C LEU A 57 -25.93 -12.45 31.80
N VAL A 58 -25.81 -13.77 32.00
CA VAL A 58 -25.03 -14.66 31.11
C VAL A 58 -25.62 -14.66 29.69
N ILE A 59 -26.95 -14.74 29.55
CA ILE A 59 -27.62 -14.66 28.24
C ILE A 59 -27.35 -13.30 27.59
N CYS A 60 -27.49 -12.19 28.32
CA CYS A 60 -27.18 -10.85 27.80
C CYS A 60 -25.70 -10.73 27.36
N LEU A 61 -24.77 -11.28 28.13
CA LEU A 61 -23.34 -11.27 27.77
C LEU A 61 -23.08 -12.10 26.50
N VAL A 62 -23.68 -13.30 26.39
CA VAL A 62 -23.59 -14.14 25.19
C VAL A 62 -24.21 -13.42 23.98
N MET A 63 -25.34 -12.73 24.13
CA MET A 63 -25.94 -11.94 23.05
C MET A 63 -25.05 -10.77 22.61
N ILE A 64 -24.44 -10.04 23.56
CA ILE A 64 -23.53 -8.92 23.25
C ILE A 64 -22.27 -9.43 22.53
N VAL A 65 -21.62 -10.47 23.07
CA VAL A 65 -20.42 -11.07 22.47
C VAL A 65 -20.75 -11.68 21.10
N GLY A 66 -21.90 -12.34 20.96
CA GLY A 66 -22.36 -12.89 19.68
C GLY A 66 -22.63 -11.81 18.63
N LEU A 67 -23.26 -10.70 19.02
CA LEU A 67 -23.50 -9.56 18.12
C LEU A 67 -22.19 -8.87 17.72
N LEU A 68 -21.28 -8.62 18.67
CA LEU A 68 -19.97 -8.03 18.39
C LEU A 68 -19.13 -8.95 17.48
N GLY A 69 -19.14 -10.26 17.74
CA GLY A 69 -18.46 -11.25 16.90
C GLY A 69 -19.04 -11.32 15.48
N TYR A 70 -20.38 -11.24 15.33
CA TYR A 70 -21.04 -11.18 14.03
C TYR A 70 -20.70 -9.90 13.25
N ILE A 71 -20.72 -8.73 13.91
CA ILE A 71 -20.33 -7.45 13.30
C ILE A 71 -18.86 -7.50 12.87
N LEU A 72 -17.96 -8.03 13.70
CA LEU A 72 -16.55 -8.17 13.39
C LEU A 72 -16.32 -9.13 12.20
N TYR A 73 -17.01 -10.26 12.17
CA TYR A 73 -16.96 -11.24 11.06
C TYR A 73 -17.39 -10.61 9.72
N GLN A 74 -18.55 -9.93 9.70
CA GLN A 74 -19.04 -9.25 8.50
C GLN A 74 -18.13 -8.08 8.07
N GLY A 75 -17.54 -7.37 9.03
CA GLY A 75 -16.54 -6.33 8.78
C GLY A 75 -15.29 -6.90 8.12
N ILE A 76 -14.67 -7.93 8.71
CA ILE A 76 -13.43 -8.55 8.20
C ILE A 76 -13.64 -9.10 6.77
N ILE A 77 -14.76 -9.79 6.50
CA ILE A 77 -15.06 -10.32 5.16
C ILE A 77 -15.14 -9.22 4.11
N THR A 78 -15.68 -8.04 4.46
CA THR A 78 -15.80 -6.90 3.53
C THR A 78 -14.43 -6.35 3.10
N PHE A 79 -13.39 -6.55 3.91
CA PHE A 79 -12.02 -6.14 3.59
C PHE A 79 -11.14 -7.29 3.06
N TRP A 80 -11.65 -8.52 2.99
CA TRP A 80 -10.88 -9.64 2.49
C TRP A 80 -10.77 -9.59 0.96
N PRO A 81 -9.58 -9.78 0.37
CA PRO A 81 -9.42 -9.75 -1.08
C PRO A 81 -10.17 -10.92 -1.73
N THR A 82 -10.93 -10.61 -2.78
CA THR A 82 -11.49 -11.58 -3.72
C THR A 82 -10.44 -12.02 -4.73
N PRO A 83 -10.49 -13.27 -5.23
CA PRO A 83 -9.59 -13.72 -6.29
C PRO A 83 -9.82 -12.91 -7.57
N ILE A 84 -8.73 -12.67 -8.30
CA ILE A 84 -8.78 -12.07 -9.64
C ILE A 84 -8.89 -13.20 -10.65
N VAL A 85 -9.93 -13.15 -11.47
CA VAL A 85 -10.22 -14.14 -12.49
C VAL A 85 -9.96 -13.53 -13.86
N GLN A 86 -9.34 -14.29 -14.75
CA GLN A 86 -9.29 -14.01 -16.18
C GLN A 86 -10.30 -14.91 -16.90
N VAL A 87 -11.27 -14.31 -17.58
CA VAL A 87 -12.19 -15.02 -18.48
C VAL A 87 -11.87 -14.66 -19.93
N GLU A 88 -11.89 -15.67 -20.78
CA GLU A 88 -11.83 -15.55 -22.23
C GLU A 88 -13.18 -15.98 -22.80
N LEU A 89 -13.87 -15.02 -23.43
CA LEU A 89 -15.17 -15.25 -24.04
C LEU A 89 -15.00 -16.04 -25.35
N LEU A 90 -16.08 -16.67 -25.80
CA LEU A 90 -16.13 -17.39 -27.07
C LEU A 90 -15.74 -16.53 -28.29
N ASP A 91 -15.96 -15.20 -28.21
CA ASP A 91 -15.57 -14.24 -29.25
C ASP A 91 -14.10 -13.76 -29.18
N GLY A 92 -13.31 -14.32 -28.25
CA GLY A 92 -11.91 -13.96 -28.00
C GLY A 92 -11.71 -12.74 -27.11
N THR A 93 -12.78 -12.09 -26.63
CA THR A 93 -12.67 -10.98 -25.67
C THR A 93 -12.14 -11.48 -24.33
N LYS A 94 -11.14 -10.81 -23.76
CA LYS A 94 -10.56 -11.18 -22.45
C LYS A 94 -10.87 -10.12 -21.40
N TYR A 95 -11.38 -10.56 -20.25
CA TYR A 95 -11.56 -9.72 -19.07
C TYR A 95 -10.75 -10.26 -17.91
N LEU A 96 -10.02 -9.37 -17.22
CA LEU A 96 -9.33 -9.65 -15.97
C LEU A 96 -9.97 -8.80 -14.86
N GLY A 97 -10.41 -9.42 -13.77
CA GLY A 97 -11.06 -8.67 -12.70
C GLY A 97 -11.64 -9.52 -11.56
N GLU A 98 -12.27 -8.84 -10.60
CA GLU A 98 -12.96 -9.48 -9.46
C GLU A 98 -14.42 -9.78 -9.81
N ILE A 99 -14.94 -10.95 -9.43
CA ILE A 99 -16.38 -11.24 -9.52
C ILE A 99 -17.10 -10.57 -8.33
N THR A 100 -18.02 -9.64 -8.63
CA THR A 100 -18.67 -8.81 -7.60
C THR A 100 -20.14 -9.14 -7.36
N ARG A 101 -20.83 -9.76 -8.32
CA ARG A 101 -22.24 -10.14 -8.23
C ARG A 101 -22.55 -11.31 -9.17
N TYR A 102 -23.50 -12.13 -8.75
CA TYR A 102 -24.12 -13.18 -9.55
C TYR A 102 -25.60 -12.82 -9.77
N GLU A 103 -26.16 -13.13 -10.92
CA GLU A 103 -27.57 -12.91 -11.23
C GLU A 103 -28.09 -13.94 -12.23
N THR A 104 -29.20 -14.61 -11.91
CA THR A 104 -29.91 -15.46 -12.87
C THR A 104 -30.93 -14.61 -13.64
N TYR A 105 -30.90 -14.66 -14.97
CA TYR A 105 -31.89 -14.01 -15.83
C TYR A 105 -32.53 -15.04 -16.79
N GLU A 106 -33.64 -14.65 -17.43
CA GLU A 106 -34.27 -15.45 -18.49
C GLU A 106 -33.81 -14.92 -19.85
N LEU A 107 -33.21 -15.81 -20.66
CA LEU A 107 -32.69 -15.48 -21.98
C LEU A 107 -33.85 -15.25 -22.96
N THR A 108 -33.77 -14.18 -23.74
CA THR A 108 -34.82 -13.76 -24.69
C THR A 108 -34.26 -13.71 -26.10
N THR A 109 -35.11 -13.98 -27.09
CA THR A 109 -34.72 -13.98 -28.52
C THR A 109 -34.04 -12.66 -28.93
N ASN A 110 -34.60 -11.53 -28.51
CA ASN A 110 -34.09 -10.20 -28.84
C ASN A 110 -32.70 -9.93 -28.23
N ALA A 111 -32.40 -10.53 -27.07
CA ALA A 111 -31.06 -10.45 -26.48
C ALA A 111 -30.05 -11.27 -27.31
N THR A 112 -30.43 -12.47 -27.72
CA THR A 112 -29.62 -13.35 -28.59
C THR A 112 -29.31 -12.73 -29.95
N GLU A 113 -30.27 -12.03 -30.56
CA GLU A 113 -30.10 -11.32 -31.84
C GLU A 113 -29.05 -10.19 -31.78
N SER A 114 -28.73 -9.69 -30.58
CA SER A 114 -27.75 -8.61 -30.37
C SER A 114 -26.34 -9.12 -30.03
N MET A 115 -26.15 -10.44 -29.94
CA MET A 115 -24.88 -11.08 -29.55
C MET A 115 -23.98 -11.40 -30.76
N PRO A 116 -22.64 -11.49 -30.57
CA PRO A 116 -21.74 -12.06 -31.58
C PRO A 116 -22.20 -13.46 -32.03
N PRO A 117 -21.94 -13.86 -33.29
CA PRO A 117 -22.53 -15.07 -33.87
C PRO A 117 -22.18 -16.37 -33.13
N GLU A 118 -20.97 -16.46 -32.57
CA GLU A 118 -20.50 -17.61 -31.79
C GLU A 118 -21.29 -17.73 -30.48
N ILE A 119 -21.39 -16.63 -29.73
CA ILE A 119 -22.20 -16.53 -28.51
C ILE A 119 -23.70 -16.76 -28.81
N ALA A 120 -24.22 -16.18 -29.88
CA ALA A 120 -25.61 -16.34 -30.30
C ALA A 120 -25.97 -17.81 -30.61
N SER A 121 -25.02 -18.59 -31.14
CA SER A 121 -25.21 -20.03 -31.37
C SER A 121 -25.34 -20.82 -30.06
N ALA A 122 -24.51 -20.51 -29.05
CA ALA A 122 -24.57 -21.12 -27.72
C ALA A 122 -25.87 -20.73 -26.99
N ALA A 123 -26.24 -19.45 -27.03
CA ALA A 123 -27.51 -18.93 -26.53
C ALA A 123 -28.72 -19.66 -27.14
N THR A 124 -28.78 -19.77 -28.47
CA THR A 124 -29.87 -20.46 -29.18
C THR A 124 -29.98 -21.93 -28.77
N ALA A 125 -28.85 -22.63 -28.65
CA ALA A 125 -28.81 -24.04 -28.22
C ALA A 125 -29.28 -24.27 -26.77
N ILE A 126 -29.31 -23.23 -25.93
CA ILE A 126 -29.90 -23.24 -24.58
C ILE A 126 -31.41 -23.01 -24.65
N MET A 127 -31.87 -22.10 -25.53
CA MET A 127 -33.29 -21.81 -25.75
C MET A 127 -34.03 -23.00 -26.34
N ASP A 128 -33.49 -23.66 -27.36
CA ASP A 128 -34.11 -24.83 -28.02
C ASP A 128 -34.37 -26.01 -27.06
N LYS A 129 -33.59 -26.10 -25.99
CA LYS A 129 -33.70 -27.17 -24.98
C LYS A 129 -34.62 -26.82 -23.82
N ASN A 130 -34.93 -25.54 -23.60
CA ASN A 130 -35.59 -25.08 -22.38
C ASN A 130 -36.69 -24.06 -22.69
N ALA A 131 -37.95 -24.43 -22.41
CA ALA A 131 -39.11 -23.54 -22.58
C ALA A 131 -39.09 -22.27 -21.68
N LYS A 132 -38.18 -22.22 -20.69
CA LYS A 132 -37.82 -21.05 -19.89
C LYS A 132 -36.30 -21.06 -19.66
N PRO A 133 -35.50 -20.53 -20.58
CA PRO A 133 -34.05 -20.64 -20.55
C PRO A 133 -33.48 -19.68 -19.51
N ARG A 134 -33.40 -20.14 -18.26
CA ARG A 134 -32.72 -19.40 -17.18
C ARG A 134 -31.23 -19.67 -17.25
N VAL A 135 -30.44 -18.60 -17.21
CA VAL A 135 -28.98 -18.62 -17.26
C VAL A 135 -28.41 -17.67 -16.22
N ASP A 136 -27.29 -18.06 -15.65
CA ASP A 136 -26.54 -17.26 -14.69
C ASP A 136 -25.53 -16.37 -15.43
N ARG A 137 -25.35 -15.17 -14.88
CA ARG A 137 -24.33 -14.20 -15.32
C ARG A 137 -23.58 -13.63 -14.13
N ARG A 138 -22.34 -13.27 -14.37
CA ARG A 138 -21.39 -12.76 -13.38
C ARG A 138 -20.96 -11.34 -13.72
N LEU A 139 -20.87 -10.49 -12.70
CA LEU A 139 -20.47 -9.09 -12.83
C LEU A 139 -18.98 -8.96 -12.51
N PHE A 140 -18.15 -8.93 -13.55
CA PHE A 140 -16.71 -8.74 -13.47
C PHE A 140 -16.39 -7.25 -13.29
N ARG A 141 -15.61 -6.92 -12.28
CA ARG A 141 -15.04 -5.58 -12.05
C ARG A 141 -13.63 -5.54 -12.63
N THR A 142 -13.50 -4.96 -13.81
CA THR A 142 -12.25 -4.92 -14.60
C THR A 142 -11.42 -3.67 -14.38
N GLY A 143 -11.99 -2.61 -13.78
CA GLY A 143 -11.30 -1.39 -13.34
C GLY A 143 -10.75 -0.46 -14.42
N ASN A 144 -10.20 -1.00 -15.51
CA ASN A 144 -9.37 -0.35 -16.51
C ASN A 144 -10.16 0.52 -17.50
N PHE A 145 -10.88 1.51 -16.99
CA PHE A 145 -11.81 2.37 -17.74
C PHE A 145 -11.21 3.01 -19.00
N GLU A 146 -9.93 3.37 -19.01
CA GLU A 146 -9.27 3.91 -20.22
C GLU A 146 -9.29 2.91 -21.39
N LEU A 147 -9.19 1.61 -21.12
CA LEU A 147 -9.22 0.54 -22.11
C LEU A 147 -10.65 0.07 -22.43
N THR A 148 -11.49 -0.10 -21.40
CA THR A 148 -12.81 -0.74 -21.51
C THR A 148 -13.98 0.23 -21.58
N GLN A 149 -13.79 1.51 -21.24
CA GLN A 149 -14.82 2.55 -21.07
C GLN A 149 -15.94 2.20 -20.08
N THR A 150 -15.76 1.16 -19.27
CA THR A 150 -16.61 0.77 -18.13
C THR A 150 -15.78 0.05 -17.09
N HIS A 151 -16.11 0.21 -15.81
CA HIS A 151 -15.46 -0.53 -14.71
C HIS A 151 -16.05 -1.93 -14.49
N PHE A 152 -17.20 -2.23 -15.10
CA PHE A 152 -17.99 -3.43 -14.85
C PHE A 152 -18.53 -4.04 -16.15
N HIS A 153 -18.43 -5.36 -16.26
CA HIS A 153 -18.96 -6.14 -17.38
C HIS A 153 -19.82 -7.28 -16.83
N TRP A 154 -21.06 -7.38 -17.33
CA TRP A 154 -21.83 -8.61 -17.18
C TRP A 154 -21.38 -9.58 -18.26
N VAL A 155 -20.97 -10.78 -17.85
CA VAL A 155 -20.66 -11.91 -18.74
C VAL A 155 -21.54 -13.07 -18.31
N SER A 156 -22.25 -13.68 -19.25
CA SER A 156 -23.10 -14.84 -18.98
C SER A 156 -22.27 -16.12 -18.98
N ASP A 157 -22.59 -17.12 -18.16
CA ASP A 157 -21.72 -18.29 -17.99
C ASP A 157 -21.59 -19.15 -19.27
N PHE A 158 -22.49 -19.00 -20.25
CA PHE A 158 -22.40 -19.63 -21.57
C PHE A 158 -21.57 -18.84 -22.60
N GLU A 159 -21.18 -17.61 -22.28
CA GLU A 159 -20.30 -16.76 -23.11
C GLU A 159 -18.81 -17.10 -22.88
N ILE A 160 -18.51 -17.83 -21.81
CA ILE A 160 -17.15 -18.08 -21.32
C ILE A 160 -16.61 -19.37 -21.96
N GLY A 161 -15.49 -19.24 -22.70
CA GLY A 161 -14.78 -20.36 -23.30
C GLY A 161 -13.71 -20.94 -22.38
N ASP A 162 -12.95 -20.07 -21.70
CA ASP A 162 -11.93 -20.45 -20.72
C ASP A 162 -11.94 -19.51 -19.51
N GLU A 163 -11.58 -20.04 -18.33
CA GLU A 163 -11.55 -19.32 -17.07
C GLU A 163 -10.32 -19.76 -16.25
N THR A 164 -9.48 -18.79 -15.90
CA THR A 164 -8.23 -19.02 -15.15
C THR A 164 -8.09 -18.03 -14.00
N GLU A 165 -7.37 -18.42 -12.95
CA GLU A 165 -6.92 -17.54 -11.86
C GLU A 165 -5.42 -17.30 -12.03
N PRO A 166 -4.97 -16.20 -12.65
CA PRO A 166 -3.55 -16.01 -12.96
C PRO A 166 -2.77 -15.66 -11.70
N GLU A 167 -1.74 -16.45 -11.38
CA GLU A 167 -0.88 -16.27 -10.19
C GLU A 167 -0.32 -14.85 -10.05
N TRP A 168 -0.01 -14.21 -11.19
CA TRP A 168 0.61 -12.88 -11.26
C TRP A 168 -0.40 -11.75 -11.53
N ALA A 169 -1.70 -12.00 -11.43
CA ALA A 169 -2.69 -10.93 -11.50
C ALA A 169 -2.56 -10.01 -10.28
N ILE A 170 -2.47 -8.70 -10.52
CA ILE A 170 -2.33 -7.67 -9.49
C ILE A 170 -3.48 -6.66 -9.56
N VAL A 171 -3.89 -6.17 -8.38
CA VAL A 171 -4.71 -4.96 -8.26
C VAL A 171 -3.81 -3.82 -7.77
N ALA A 172 -3.76 -2.73 -8.52
CA ALA A 172 -3.10 -1.50 -8.11
C ALA A 172 -4.14 -0.39 -7.94
N GLU A 173 -4.13 0.32 -6.81
CA GLU A 173 -4.96 1.51 -6.63
C GLU A 173 -4.23 2.75 -7.15
N ARG A 174 -4.79 3.40 -8.17
CA ARG A 174 -4.21 4.58 -8.80
C ARG A 174 -4.67 5.84 -8.08
N LEU A 175 -3.78 6.84 -7.99
CA LEU A 175 -4.09 8.16 -7.41
C LEU A 175 -5.29 8.86 -8.09
N SER A 176 -5.52 8.56 -9.37
CA SER A 176 -6.68 8.97 -10.15
C SER A 176 -7.18 7.81 -11.01
N GLY A 177 -8.49 7.70 -11.20
CA GLY A 177 -9.10 6.64 -12.02
C GLY A 177 -9.29 5.30 -11.31
N GLY A 178 -9.01 5.20 -10.00
CA GLY A 178 -9.34 4.04 -9.16
C GLY A 178 -8.49 2.80 -9.44
N ARG A 179 -9.06 1.61 -9.16
CA ARG A 179 -8.36 0.32 -9.31
C ARG A 179 -7.99 0.03 -10.76
N PHE A 180 -6.77 -0.45 -10.93
CA PHE A 180 -6.22 -1.05 -12.14
C PHE A 180 -5.98 -2.55 -11.91
N TYR A 181 -6.29 -3.37 -12.91
CA TYR A 181 -6.04 -4.82 -12.92
C TYR A 181 -5.08 -5.14 -14.07
N GLY A 182 -4.06 -5.95 -13.80
CA GLY A 182 -3.09 -6.33 -14.82
C GLY A 182 -2.14 -7.41 -14.32
N MET A 183 -1.06 -7.64 -15.06
CA MET A 183 0.05 -8.50 -14.66
C MET A 183 1.36 -7.70 -14.78
N PRO A 184 2.36 -7.95 -13.92
CA PRO A 184 3.70 -7.41 -14.13
C PRO A 184 4.23 -7.84 -15.51
N ARG A 185 4.71 -6.89 -16.29
CA ARG A 185 5.38 -7.16 -17.57
C ARG A 185 6.87 -7.36 -17.37
N GLU A 186 7.50 -6.36 -16.76
CA GLU A 186 8.95 -6.30 -16.55
C GLU A 186 9.27 -5.58 -15.24
N PHE A 187 10.46 -5.83 -14.70
CA PHE A 187 11.02 -5.05 -13.59
C PHE A 187 12.44 -4.62 -13.97
N ALA A 188 12.66 -3.30 -14.06
CA ALA A 188 13.94 -2.71 -14.43
C ALA A 188 14.60 -2.04 -13.22
N GLU A 189 15.78 -2.51 -12.83
CA GLU A 189 16.70 -1.75 -11.97
C GLU A 189 17.39 -0.71 -12.86
N ARG A 190 17.26 0.58 -12.55
CA ARG A 190 17.82 1.67 -13.37
C ARG A 190 19.08 2.24 -12.76
N PHE A 191 20.11 2.38 -13.59
CA PHE A 191 21.40 2.96 -13.24
C PHE A 191 21.64 4.16 -14.17
N PRO A 192 21.22 5.38 -13.77
CA PRO A 192 21.54 6.60 -14.48
C PRO A 192 23.05 6.77 -14.62
N ARG A 193 23.51 7.25 -15.77
CA ARG A 193 24.93 7.52 -16.00
C ARG A 193 25.40 8.67 -15.09
N GLU A 194 26.36 8.38 -14.23
CA GLU A 194 27.04 9.41 -13.45
C GLU A 194 27.98 10.21 -14.39
N ILE A 195 27.82 11.54 -14.39
CA ILE A 195 28.64 12.44 -15.22
C ILE A 195 29.84 12.87 -14.39
N ALA A 196 31.04 12.42 -14.76
CA ALA A 196 32.27 12.76 -14.06
C ALA A 196 32.56 14.28 -14.07
N ASP A 197 33.20 14.80 -13.02
CA ASP A 197 33.49 16.24 -12.87
C ASP A 197 34.29 16.84 -14.04
N GLN A 198 35.13 16.06 -14.71
CA GLN A 198 35.88 16.50 -15.89
C GLN A 198 34.96 16.66 -17.10
N GLU A 199 34.14 15.65 -17.41
CA GLU A 199 33.12 15.70 -18.45
C GLU A 199 32.13 16.85 -18.21
N LEU A 200 31.66 17.02 -16.97
CA LEU A 200 30.73 18.08 -16.59
C LEU A 200 31.34 19.49 -16.75
N ARG A 201 32.62 19.67 -16.40
CA ARG A 201 33.33 20.94 -16.62
C ARG A 201 33.50 21.24 -18.10
N LEU A 202 33.89 20.25 -18.90
CA LEU A 202 34.03 20.40 -20.36
C LEU A 202 32.68 20.70 -21.02
N ALA A 203 31.61 19.98 -20.67
CA ALA A 203 30.25 20.21 -21.17
C ALA A 203 29.74 21.63 -20.85
N LYS A 204 29.98 22.11 -19.62
CA LYS A 204 29.66 23.48 -19.19
C LYS A 204 30.45 24.52 -19.98
N ALA A 205 31.76 24.31 -20.17
CA ALA A 205 32.60 25.22 -20.95
C ALA A 205 32.17 25.31 -22.42
N VAL A 206 31.90 24.16 -23.07
CA VAL A 206 31.39 24.10 -24.44
C VAL A 206 30.05 24.82 -24.55
N THR A 207 29.09 24.52 -23.66
CA THR A 207 27.76 25.13 -23.67
C THR A 207 27.82 26.65 -23.40
N PHE A 208 28.66 27.09 -22.47
CA PHE A 208 28.89 28.50 -22.20
C PHE A 208 29.39 29.23 -23.44
N LEU A 209 30.47 28.75 -24.06
CA LEU A 209 31.06 29.33 -25.27
C LEU A 209 30.11 29.31 -26.48
N GLN A 210 29.33 28.24 -26.66
CA GLN A 210 28.29 28.16 -27.69
C GLN A 210 27.13 29.14 -27.46
N SER A 211 26.75 29.38 -26.19
CA SER A 211 25.65 30.29 -25.85
C SER A 211 26.04 31.76 -25.93
N ALA A 212 27.32 32.10 -25.70
CA ALA A 212 27.78 33.48 -25.59
C ALA A 212 27.45 34.37 -26.80
N PRO A 213 27.61 33.94 -28.08
CA PRO A 213 27.23 34.75 -29.24
C PRO A 213 25.75 35.15 -29.26
N TYR A 214 24.85 34.32 -28.73
CA TYR A 214 23.39 34.58 -28.71
C TYR A 214 22.97 35.60 -27.65
N GLN A 215 23.85 35.91 -26.69
CA GLN A 215 23.61 36.92 -25.65
C GLN A 215 24.04 38.34 -26.08
N LEU A 216 24.72 38.47 -27.21
CA LEU A 216 25.25 39.73 -27.75
C LEU A 216 24.33 40.31 -28.82
N ASN A 217 24.20 41.64 -28.84
CA ASN A 217 23.52 42.34 -29.94
C ASN A 217 24.42 42.43 -31.20
N ASP A 218 23.83 42.81 -32.34
CA ASP A 218 24.53 42.83 -33.63
C ASP A 218 25.77 43.76 -33.64
N GLU A 219 25.71 44.88 -32.92
CA GLU A 219 26.80 45.87 -32.81
C GLU A 219 27.98 45.33 -31.98
N GLN A 220 27.69 44.69 -30.83
CA GLN A 220 28.67 43.99 -30.01
C GLN A 220 29.30 42.83 -30.77
N ARG A 221 28.48 42.02 -31.46
CA ARG A 221 28.93 40.88 -32.26
C ARG A 221 29.85 41.32 -33.40
N ALA A 222 29.55 42.44 -34.07
CA ALA A 222 30.43 43.02 -35.08
C ALA A 222 31.75 43.53 -34.50
N ALA A 223 31.73 44.15 -33.31
CA ALA A 223 32.92 44.65 -32.64
C ALA A 223 33.91 43.55 -32.17
N ILE A 224 33.43 42.33 -31.92
CA ILE A 224 34.25 41.19 -31.48
C ILE A 224 34.42 40.09 -32.53
N ALA A 225 34.06 40.33 -33.80
CA ALA A 225 34.00 39.31 -34.84
C ALA A 225 35.34 38.55 -35.03
N ASP A 226 36.47 39.27 -35.04
CA ASP A 226 37.81 38.68 -35.16
C ASP A 226 38.16 37.80 -33.94
N GLN A 227 37.70 38.18 -32.75
CA GLN A 227 37.91 37.41 -31.52
C GLN A 227 37.06 36.14 -31.51
N LEU A 228 35.83 36.19 -32.02
CA LEU A 228 34.98 35.01 -32.21
C LEU A 228 35.62 34.02 -33.19
N ALA A 229 36.16 34.51 -34.32
CA ALA A 229 36.88 33.67 -35.28
C ALA A 229 38.14 33.02 -34.69
N GLU A 230 38.83 33.67 -33.75
CA GLU A 230 39.97 33.08 -33.02
C GLU A 230 39.54 32.08 -31.92
N LEU A 231 38.28 32.13 -31.48
CA LEU A 231 37.69 31.21 -30.50
C LEU A 231 37.08 29.96 -31.13
N GLU A 232 36.59 30.03 -32.37
CA GLU A 232 36.05 28.86 -33.11
C GLU A 232 36.97 27.60 -33.07
N PRO A 233 38.27 27.67 -33.40
CA PRO A 233 39.14 26.48 -33.33
C PRO A 233 39.38 25.99 -31.89
N LYS A 234 39.32 26.89 -30.89
CA LYS A 234 39.45 26.53 -29.47
C LYS A 234 38.17 25.82 -28.98
N LEU A 235 37.01 26.29 -29.42
CA LEU A 235 35.72 25.63 -29.17
C LEU A 235 35.68 24.23 -29.82
N ALA A 236 36.11 24.09 -31.06
CA ALA A 236 36.20 22.79 -31.73
C ALA A 236 37.11 21.81 -30.98
N SER A 237 38.27 22.26 -30.48
CA SER A 237 39.16 21.42 -29.67
C SER A 237 38.55 21.05 -28.30
N LEU A 238 37.81 21.97 -27.66
CA LEU A 238 37.10 21.67 -26.41
C LEU A 238 35.93 20.69 -26.63
N GLN A 239 35.24 20.77 -27.76
CA GLN A 239 34.21 19.80 -28.17
C GLN A 239 34.82 18.41 -28.38
N GLU A 240 35.94 18.31 -29.09
CA GLU A 240 36.67 17.04 -29.28
C GLU A 240 37.13 16.43 -27.95
N GLN A 241 37.66 17.25 -27.03
CA GLN A 241 38.03 16.82 -25.68
C GLN A 241 36.82 16.33 -24.87
N TRP A 242 35.71 17.08 -24.91
CA TRP A 242 34.45 16.68 -24.25
C TRP A 242 33.90 15.36 -24.80
N GLU A 243 33.87 15.19 -26.13
CA GLU A 243 33.39 13.97 -26.77
C GLU A 243 34.31 12.76 -26.50
N ALA A 244 35.62 12.96 -26.41
CA ALA A 244 36.57 11.92 -26.04
C ALA A 244 36.37 11.49 -24.57
N GLU A 245 36.29 12.44 -23.64
CA GLU A 245 36.02 12.21 -22.22
C GLU A 245 34.69 11.46 -22.01
N ARG A 246 33.61 11.95 -22.66
CA ARG A 246 32.30 11.30 -22.61
C ARG A 246 32.37 9.86 -23.12
N ARG A 247 33.06 9.63 -24.25
CA ARG A 247 33.20 8.30 -24.85
C ARG A 247 33.92 7.34 -23.91
N GLU A 248 35.03 7.75 -23.30
CA GLU A 248 35.75 6.90 -22.33
C GLU A 248 34.90 6.60 -21.09
N ASN A 249 34.16 7.58 -20.57
CA ASN A 249 33.26 7.36 -19.43
C ASN A 249 32.09 6.43 -19.78
N VAL A 250 31.53 6.53 -20.98
CA VAL A 250 30.49 5.60 -21.46
C VAL A 250 31.08 4.20 -21.69
N GLU A 251 32.25 4.08 -22.33
CA GLU A 251 32.95 2.80 -22.54
C GLU A 251 33.17 2.07 -21.21
N ARG A 252 33.74 2.76 -20.22
CA ARG A 252 33.96 2.25 -18.87
C ARG A 252 32.67 1.77 -18.19
N MET A 253 31.56 2.49 -18.38
CA MET A 253 30.25 2.09 -17.85
C MET A 253 29.72 0.83 -18.58
N LEU A 254 29.80 0.78 -19.90
CA LEU A 254 29.33 -0.37 -20.68
C LEU A 254 30.15 -1.64 -20.35
N ASP A 255 31.46 -1.50 -20.16
CA ASP A 255 32.35 -2.58 -19.73
C ASP A 255 32.01 -3.09 -18.32
N GLU A 256 31.79 -2.20 -17.35
CA GLU A 256 31.39 -2.57 -15.98
C GLU A 256 30.09 -3.40 -15.96
N PHE A 257 29.11 -3.04 -16.79
CA PHE A 257 27.88 -3.81 -16.93
C PHE A 257 28.07 -5.07 -17.78
N GLY A 258 29.00 -5.09 -18.73
CA GLY A 258 29.32 -6.25 -19.56
C GLY A 258 30.08 -7.37 -18.84
N GLU A 259 30.90 -7.03 -17.85
CA GLU A 259 31.60 -7.99 -16.97
C GLU A 259 30.71 -8.55 -15.85
N ARG A 260 29.51 -7.99 -15.64
CA ARG A 260 28.63 -8.31 -14.51
C ARG A 260 27.97 -9.69 -14.67
N GLU A 261 28.06 -10.53 -13.64
CA GLU A 261 27.38 -11.83 -13.63
C GLU A 261 25.85 -11.64 -13.67
N MET A 262 25.21 -12.18 -14.70
CA MET A 262 23.77 -12.04 -14.95
C MET A 262 22.98 -13.17 -14.29
N GLU A 263 21.90 -12.85 -13.58
CA GLU A 263 20.89 -13.84 -13.20
C GLU A 263 20.23 -14.39 -14.50
N THR A 264 19.87 -15.68 -14.55
CA THR A 264 19.38 -16.35 -15.78
C THR A 264 18.15 -15.69 -16.42
N ASP A 265 17.35 -14.97 -15.62
CA ASP A 265 16.13 -14.28 -16.05
C ASP A 265 16.32 -12.77 -16.24
N GLN A 266 17.56 -12.29 -16.39
CA GLN A 266 17.90 -10.88 -16.64
C GLN A 266 18.40 -10.63 -18.07
N ARG A 267 18.12 -9.44 -18.60
CA ARG A 267 18.86 -8.80 -19.69
C ARG A 267 19.41 -7.45 -19.25
N ILE A 268 20.44 -6.97 -19.95
CA ILE A 268 20.97 -5.62 -19.76
C ILE A 268 20.62 -4.79 -20.99
N ASP A 269 19.84 -3.75 -20.77
CA ASP A 269 19.39 -2.81 -21.78
C ASP A 269 20.02 -1.43 -21.52
N VAL A 270 20.33 -0.69 -22.57
CA VAL A 270 20.95 0.64 -22.53
C VAL A 270 19.96 1.64 -23.12
N VAL A 271 19.72 2.74 -22.41
CA VAL A 271 18.79 3.78 -22.83
C VAL A 271 19.56 4.99 -23.34
N LEU A 272 19.22 5.40 -24.57
CA LEU A 272 19.79 6.55 -25.24
C LEU A 272 19.01 7.82 -24.93
N GLU A 273 19.62 8.98 -25.17
CA GLU A 273 18.99 10.31 -25.02
C GLU A 273 17.71 10.48 -25.87
N SER A 274 17.56 9.70 -26.93
CA SER A 274 16.31 9.61 -27.73
C SER A 274 15.14 8.96 -26.99
N GLY A 275 15.37 8.30 -25.85
CA GLY A 275 14.43 7.41 -25.17
C GLY A 275 14.37 6.00 -25.79
N GLU A 276 15.19 5.72 -26.81
CA GLU A 276 15.32 4.38 -27.38
C GLU A 276 16.09 3.45 -26.41
N THR A 277 15.62 2.21 -26.30
CA THR A 277 16.21 1.17 -25.44
C THR A 277 16.79 0.08 -26.33
N ILE A 278 18.09 -0.17 -26.24
CA ILE A 278 18.83 -1.17 -27.04
C ILE A 278 19.51 -2.20 -26.13
N PRO A 279 19.74 -3.45 -26.57
CA PRO A 279 20.53 -4.41 -25.80
C PRO A 279 21.97 -3.91 -25.58
N LEU A 280 22.58 -4.24 -24.45
CA LEU A 280 23.98 -3.87 -24.14
C LEU A 280 24.97 -4.31 -25.26
N ALA A 281 24.73 -5.46 -25.89
CA ALA A 281 25.58 -5.98 -26.96
C ALA A 281 25.59 -5.12 -28.25
N ASP A 282 24.55 -4.30 -28.46
CA ASP A 282 24.42 -3.40 -29.61
C ASP A 282 24.83 -1.94 -29.27
N ALA A 283 25.10 -1.65 -27.99
CA ALA A 283 25.47 -0.32 -27.52
C ALA A 283 26.91 0.04 -27.89
N GLN A 284 27.14 1.31 -28.22
CA GLN A 284 28.44 1.84 -28.62
C GLN A 284 28.82 3.07 -27.78
N PRO A 285 30.08 3.21 -27.34
CA PRO A 285 30.52 4.38 -26.56
C PRO A 285 30.32 5.75 -27.23
N THR A 286 30.16 5.76 -28.56
CA THR A 286 29.89 6.95 -29.36
C THR A 286 28.44 7.44 -29.26
N GLN A 287 27.50 6.61 -28.80
CA GLN A 287 26.08 6.95 -28.66
C GLN A 287 25.82 7.80 -27.40
N PRO A 288 24.75 8.62 -27.38
CA PRO A 288 24.40 9.43 -26.21
C PRO A 288 23.67 8.56 -25.17
N VAL A 289 24.43 7.76 -24.42
CA VAL A 289 23.92 6.90 -23.33
C VAL A 289 23.54 7.74 -22.11
N VAL A 290 22.34 7.49 -21.56
CA VAL A 290 21.77 8.21 -20.40
C VAL A 290 21.61 7.29 -19.18
N GLU A 291 21.15 6.05 -19.36
CA GLU A 291 21.05 5.08 -18.27
C GLU A 291 21.27 3.65 -18.79
N VAL A 292 21.69 2.76 -17.89
CA VAL A 292 21.71 1.30 -18.10
C VAL A 292 20.64 0.69 -17.21
N GLN A 293 19.93 -0.32 -17.71
CA GLN A 293 18.86 -1.01 -17.02
C GLN A 293 19.13 -2.52 -16.91
N LEU A 294 19.00 -3.09 -15.71
CA LEU A 294 18.93 -4.54 -15.52
C LEU A 294 17.45 -4.95 -15.51
N VAL A 295 16.99 -5.54 -16.61
CA VAL A 295 15.58 -5.83 -16.85
C VAL A 295 15.29 -7.31 -16.64
N ARG A 296 14.35 -7.62 -15.75
CA ARG A 296 13.72 -8.94 -15.61
C ARG A 296 12.40 -8.93 -16.37
N ASP A 297 12.31 -9.73 -17.43
CA ASP A 297 11.12 -9.80 -18.30
C ASP A 297 10.19 -10.96 -17.90
N GLY A 298 8.90 -10.80 -18.14
CA GLY A 298 7.86 -11.73 -17.71
C GLY A 298 7.44 -11.56 -16.25
N ALA A 299 6.22 -12.00 -15.95
CA ALA A 299 5.55 -11.68 -14.70
C ALA A 299 6.23 -12.27 -13.45
N ALA A 300 6.73 -13.51 -13.53
CA ALA A 300 7.39 -14.18 -12.40
C ALA A 300 8.77 -13.56 -12.08
N PRO A 301 9.69 -13.35 -13.04
CA PRO A 301 10.95 -12.64 -12.80
C PRO A 301 10.73 -11.18 -12.36
N ALA A 302 9.77 -10.47 -12.95
CA ALA A 302 9.42 -9.11 -12.56
C ALA A 302 8.94 -9.03 -11.10
N TRP A 303 8.07 -9.96 -10.68
CA TRP A 303 7.61 -10.03 -9.28
C TRP A 303 8.70 -10.48 -8.30
N ALA A 304 9.63 -11.33 -8.73
CA ALA A 304 10.83 -11.67 -7.95
C ALA A 304 11.70 -10.43 -7.71
N GLY A 305 11.95 -9.62 -8.75
CA GLY A 305 12.63 -8.32 -8.65
C GLY A 305 11.91 -7.36 -7.70
N PHE A 306 10.58 -7.20 -7.85
CA PHE A 306 9.79 -6.38 -6.95
C PHE A 306 9.92 -6.83 -5.49
N ARG A 307 9.78 -8.13 -5.18
CA ARG A 307 9.93 -8.65 -3.81
C ARG A 307 11.33 -8.47 -3.24
N LYS A 308 12.38 -8.52 -4.08
CA LYS A 308 13.78 -8.32 -3.68
C LYS A 308 14.02 -6.89 -3.15
N PHE A 309 13.47 -5.87 -3.82
CA PHE A 309 13.77 -4.46 -3.51
C PHE A 309 12.66 -3.68 -2.79
N HIS A 310 11.39 -4.11 -2.85
CA HIS A 310 10.26 -3.35 -2.31
C HIS A 310 10.39 -3.00 -0.83
N GLY A 311 10.96 -3.89 0.00
CA GLY A 311 11.18 -3.63 1.43
C GLY A 311 12.10 -2.44 1.66
N GLU A 312 13.32 -2.50 1.10
CA GLU A 312 14.32 -1.45 1.22
C GLU A 312 13.86 -0.12 0.60
N ILE A 313 13.23 -0.16 -0.59
CA ILE A 313 12.68 1.03 -1.24
C ILE A 313 11.62 1.70 -0.35
N ARG A 314 10.77 0.90 0.31
CA ARG A 314 9.74 1.41 1.23
C ARG A 314 10.35 2.04 2.48
N GLU A 315 11.41 1.46 3.04
CA GLU A 315 12.14 2.03 4.18
C GLU A 315 12.78 3.37 3.81
N ARG A 316 13.53 3.42 2.70
CA ARG A 316 14.12 4.67 2.15
C ARG A 316 13.05 5.73 1.84
N PHE A 317 11.86 5.33 1.38
CA PHE A 317 10.74 6.25 1.16
C PHE A 317 10.23 6.88 2.48
N HIS A 318 10.05 6.07 3.53
CA HIS A 318 9.63 6.56 4.85
C HIS A 318 10.71 7.44 5.51
N GLU A 319 11.98 7.09 5.34
CA GLU A 319 13.12 7.92 5.78
C GLU A 319 13.10 9.28 5.07
N ARG A 320 12.97 9.32 3.74
CA ARG A 320 12.86 10.58 2.98
C ARG A 320 11.67 11.43 3.43
N GLU A 321 10.51 10.81 3.65
CA GLU A 321 9.32 11.48 4.19
C GLU A 321 9.55 12.07 5.60
N HIS A 322 10.30 11.37 6.46
CA HIS A 322 10.69 11.87 7.78
C HIS A 322 11.61 13.08 7.67
N LEU A 323 12.71 12.96 6.92
CA LEU A 323 13.69 14.03 6.70
C LEU A 323 13.04 15.30 6.14
N GLN A 324 12.09 15.16 5.21
CA GLN A 324 11.35 16.27 4.61
C GLN A 324 10.33 16.93 5.56
N LYS A 325 9.89 16.25 6.61
CA LYS A 325 8.88 16.75 7.56
C LYS A 325 9.46 17.29 8.86
N HIS A 326 10.61 16.78 9.28
CA HIS A 326 11.20 17.08 10.58
C HIS A 326 12.57 17.74 10.43
N ASP A 327 13.52 17.04 9.81
CA ASP A 327 14.93 17.44 9.77
C ASP A 327 15.16 18.70 8.93
N SER A 328 14.51 18.83 7.76
CA SER A 328 14.58 20.06 6.96
C SER A 328 13.93 21.25 7.68
N GLY A 329 12.87 21.00 8.44
CA GLY A 329 12.19 22.02 9.25
C GLY A 329 13.09 22.56 10.37
N GLU A 330 13.84 21.69 11.05
CA GLU A 330 14.82 22.10 12.07
C GLU A 330 15.99 22.90 11.45
N ILE A 331 16.44 22.53 10.25
CA ILE A 331 17.48 23.29 9.53
C ILE A 331 16.95 24.67 9.12
N ASP A 332 15.75 24.76 8.57
CA ASP A 332 15.11 26.02 8.18
C ASP A 332 14.87 26.94 9.39
N GLU A 333 14.43 26.39 10.53
CA GLU A 333 14.25 27.13 11.78
C GLU A 333 15.60 27.70 12.28
N ARG A 334 16.65 26.87 12.35
CA ARG A 334 18.01 27.32 12.71
C ARG A 334 18.58 28.36 11.75
N MET A 335 18.35 28.21 10.45
CA MET A 335 18.77 29.20 9.45
C MET A 335 18.00 30.52 9.60
N ASN A 336 16.72 30.46 9.94
CA ASN A 336 15.89 31.65 10.17
C ASN A 336 16.29 32.35 11.47
N ASP A 337 16.55 31.62 12.55
CA ASP A 337 17.07 32.17 13.82
C ASP A 337 18.44 32.84 13.62
N ALA A 338 19.34 32.21 12.86
CA ALA A 338 20.63 32.81 12.51
C ALA A 338 20.44 34.11 11.69
N ARG A 339 19.54 34.11 10.69
CA ARG A 339 19.18 35.31 9.91
C ARG A 339 18.60 36.42 10.79
N LEU A 340 17.70 36.08 11.71
CA LEU A 340 17.10 37.03 12.66
C LEU A 340 18.15 37.59 13.63
N SER A 341 19.08 36.76 14.11
CA SER A 341 20.20 37.21 14.96
C SER A 341 21.13 38.19 14.21
N VAL A 342 21.41 37.94 12.92
CA VAL A 342 22.19 38.87 12.10
C VAL A 342 21.40 40.17 11.87
N ARG A 343 20.11 40.10 11.53
CA ARG A 343 19.24 41.29 11.39
C ARG A 343 19.12 42.10 12.69
N GLN A 344 19.08 41.45 13.85
CA GLN A 344 19.07 42.14 15.13
C GLN A 344 20.40 42.89 15.36
N ALA A 345 21.54 42.26 15.08
CA ALA A 345 22.84 42.93 15.15
C ALA A 345 22.95 44.10 14.14
N GLU A 346 22.44 43.95 12.92
CA GLU A 346 22.37 45.05 11.94
C GLU A 346 21.57 46.25 12.45
N LEU A 347 20.44 46.02 13.14
CA LEU A 347 19.64 47.06 13.77
C LEU A 347 20.37 47.72 14.95
N ASP A 348 21.01 46.91 15.81
CA ASP A 348 21.71 47.40 17.01
C ASP A 348 22.96 48.23 16.66
N PHE A 349 23.65 47.90 15.55
CA PHE A 349 24.83 48.64 15.06
C PHE A 349 24.52 49.65 13.94
N ASN A 350 23.30 49.67 13.41
CA ASN A 350 22.86 50.50 12.28
C ASN A 350 23.73 50.34 11.01
N VAL A 351 24.07 49.08 10.69
CA VAL A 351 24.90 48.69 9.53
C VAL A 351 24.16 47.60 8.74
N ILE A 352 24.15 47.70 7.41
CA ILE A 352 23.59 46.68 6.51
C ILE A 352 24.74 45.78 6.04
N ALA A 353 24.78 44.54 6.52
CA ALA A 353 25.91 43.62 6.33
C ALA A 353 25.57 42.42 5.42
N LEU A 354 24.35 41.89 5.50
CA LEU A 354 23.90 40.73 4.70
C LEU A 354 24.02 40.95 3.17
N PRO A 355 23.49 42.03 2.58
CA PRO A 355 23.67 42.30 1.16
C PRO A 355 25.13 42.42 0.74
N ALA A 356 25.97 43.06 1.57
CA ALA A 356 27.39 43.22 1.28
C ALA A 356 28.17 41.89 1.37
N ALA A 357 27.78 41.00 2.27
CA ALA A 357 28.35 39.66 2.38
C ALA A 357 27.95 38.77 1.20
N GLU A 358 26.66 38.77 0.80
CA GLU A 358 26.19 38.05 -0.39
C GLU A 358 26.84 38.58 -1.68
N GLU A 359 27.02 39.90 -1.80
CA GLU A 359 27.71 40.54 -2.92
C GLU A 359 29.21 40.20 -2.94
N LEU A 360 29.89 40.17 -1.79
CA LEU A 360 31.28 39.71 -1.66
C LEU A 360 31.43 38.23 -2.02
N THR A 361 30.59 37.33 -1.50
CA THR A 361 30.66 35.89 -1.83
C THR A 361 30.41 35.64 -3.31
N ARG A 362 29.47 36.37 -3.91
CA ARG A 362 29.23 36.34 -5.35
C ARG A 362 30.43 36.83 -6.16
N LEU A 363 31.11 37.88 -5.73
CA LEU A 363 32.32 38.40 -6.37
C LEU A 363 33.50 37.42 -6.25
N ASP A 364 33.69 36.79 -5.10
CA ASP A 364 34.71 35.75 -4.88
C ASP A 364 34.50 34.55 -5.82
N THR A 365 33.24 34.09 -5.93
CA THR A 365 32.85 32.99 -6.84
C THR A 365 33.03 33.36 -8.33
N GLN A 366 33.11 34.66 -8.66
CA GLN A 366 33.39 35.18 -10.00
C GLN A 366 34.89 35.46 -10.24
N LEU A 367 35.74 35.37 -9.22
CA LEU A 367 37.19 35.56 -9.29
C LEU A 367 37.97 34.23 -9.22
N GLU A 368 37.35 33.16 -8.71
CA GLU A 368 37.87 31.78 -8.77
C GLU A 368 37.45 31.00 -10.03
N ALA A 369 36.75 31.64 -10.97
CA ALA A 369 36.30 31.09 -12.26
C ALA A 369 37.00 31.75 -13.46
#